data_AF-A0A932DAB4-F1
#
_entry.id   AF-A0A932DAB4-F1
#
_cell.length_a   1.000
_cell.length_b   1.000
_cell.length_c   1.000
_cell.angle_alpha   90.00
_cell.angle_beta   90.00
_cell.angle_gamma   90.00
#
_symmetry.space_group_name_H-M   'P 1'
#
loop_
_entity.id
_entity.type
_entity.pdbx_description
1 polymer ?
#
loop_
_entity_poly.entity_id
_entity_poly.type
_entity_poly.pdbx_seq_one_letter_code
_entity_poly.pdbx_strand_id
1 'polypeptide(L)'
;MTARTGLHSRRRRAAALTIELAVAMGILLLAVFPLAYSFAHERTLLRACYCKAVAMSILDGEMEILKAGEWRSFPEGAHDYTIRAASAKNLPPGRFVLTRDTKLVRLEWLPVRKHSGGNLTREVKLP
;
A
#
# COMPACT_ATOMS: atom_id res chain seq x y z
N MET A 1 -5.13 -19.46 68.37
CA MET A 1 -5.95 -18.41 67.75
C MET A 1 -5.03 -17.50 66.91
N THR A 2 -4.40 -18.01 65.83
CA THR A 2 -3.32 -17.31 65.09
C THR A 2 -3.31 -17.61 63.58
N ALA A 3 -4.43 -18.09 63.02
CA ALA A 3 -4.52 -18.41 61.59
C ALA A 3 -5.11 -17.27 60.72
N ARG A 4 -5.73 -16.25 61.32
CA ARG A 4 -6.45 -15.18 60.59
C ARG A 4 -5.54 -14.10 60.01
N THR A 5 -4.33 -13.89 60.52
CA THR A 5 -3.46 -12.77 60.14
C THR A 5 -2.61 -13.02 58.88
N GLY A 6 -2.17 -14.27 58.63
CA GLY A 6 -1.33 -14.62 57.47
C GLY A 6 -2.04 -14.60 56.11
N LEU A 7 -3.36 -14.83 56.09
CA LEU A 7 -4.17 -14.78 54.87
C LEU A 7 -4.39 -13.33 54.39
N HIS A 8 -4.53 -12.38 55.31
CA HIS A 8 -4.68 -10.96 54.97
C HIS A 8 -3.39 -10.33 54.44
N SER A 9 -2.21 -10.75 54.91
CA SER A 9 -0.92 -10.25 54.39
C SER A 9 -0.62 -10.83 53.00
N ARG A 10 -0.89 -12.13 52.76
CA ARG A 10 -0.75 -12.74 51.43
C ARG A 10 -1.70 -12.13 50.41
N ARG A 11 -2.98 -11.89 50.75
CA ARG A 11 -3.93 -11.22 49.85
C ARG A 11 -3.50 -9.78 49.51
N ARG A 12 -3.00 -9.02 50.50
CA ARG A 12 -2.48 -7.66 50.26
C ARG A 12 -1.23 -7.65 49.37
N ARG A 13 -0.32 -8.60 49.55
CA ARG A 13 0.87 -8.76 48.71
C ARG A 13 0.52 -9.14 47.28
N ALA A 14 -0.41 -10.08 47.11
CA ALA A 14 -0.93 -10.46 45.80
C ALA A 14 -1.59 -9.27 45.10
N ALA A 15 -2.42 -8.50 45.82
CA ALA A 15 -3.05 -7.30 45.28
C ALA A 15 -2.02 -6.22 44.88
N ALA A 16 -0.99 -5.99 45.71
CA ALA A 16 0.09 -5.05 45.38
C ALA A 16 0.85 -5.48 44.10
N LEU A 17 1.21 -6.76 43.98
CA LEU A 17 1.87 -7.29 42.78
C LEU A 17 0.98 -7.18 41.54
N THR A 18 -0.34 -7.40 41.65
CA THR A 18 -1.25 -7.21 40.52
C THR A 18 -1.35 -5.75 40.08
N ILE A 19 -1.30 -4.80 41.03
CA ILE A 19 -1.32 -3.37 40.73
C ILE A 19 -0.01 -2.95 40.07
N GLU A 20 1.13 -3.37 40.62
CA GLU A 20 2.46 -3.08 40.03
C GLU A 20 2.57 -3.64 38.61
N LEU A 21 2.11 -4.89 38.39
CA LEU A 21 2.09 -5.49 37.05
C LEU A 21 1.17 -4.71 36.10
N ALA A 22 -0.04 -4.34 36.56
CA ALA A 22 -0.98 -3.57 35.74
C ALA A 22 -0.41 -2.18 35.35
N VAL A 23 0.25 -1.50 36.29
CA VAL A 23 0.93 -0.22 36.04
C VAL A 23 2.08 -0.41 35.06
N ALA A 24 2.93 -1.42 35.25
CA ALA A 24 4.04 -1.71 34.35
C ALA A 24 3.55 -2.01 32.93
N MET A 25 2.49 -2.81 32.78
CA MET A 25 1.85 -3.07 31.49
C MET A 25 1.27 -1.79 30.88
N GLY A 26 0.63 -0.93 31.69
CA GLY A 26 0.10 0.35 31.24
C GLY A 26 1.18 1.25 30.66
N ILE A 27 2.30 1.41 31.38
CA ILE A 27 3.47 2.17 30.92
C ILE A 27 4.04 1.57 29.63
N LEU A 28 4.18 0.25 29.56
CA LEU A 28 4.68 -0.45 28.37
C LEU A 28 3.78 -0.22 27.16
N LEU A 29 2.46 -0.33 27.32
CA LEU A 29 1.50 -0.10 26.25
C LEU A 29 1.56 1.35 25.77
N LEU A 30 1.61 2.32 26.69
CA LEU A 30 1.74 3.73 26.34
C LEU A 30 3.05 4.03 25.60
N ALA A 31 4.15 3.34 25.94
CA ALA A 31 5.42 3.49 25.25
C ALA A 31 5.43 2.83 23.84
N VAL A 32 4.80 1.66 23.68
CA VAL A 32 4.81 0.89 22.42
C VAL A 32 3.74 1.38 21.44
N PHE A 33 2.63 1.93 21.93
CA PHE A 33 1.49 2.32 21.09
C PHE A 33 1.85 3.33 19.98
N PRO A 34 2.61 4.43 20.25
CA PRO A 34 3.01 5.37 19.20
C PRO A 34 3.87 4.73 18.12
N LEU A 35 4.77 3.81 18.49
CA LEU A 35 5.60 3.06 17.56
C LEU A 35 4.74 2.18 16.66
N ALA A 36 3.82 1.40 17.24
CA ALA A 36 2.90 0.55 16.48
C ALA A 36 2.06 1.37 15.49
N TYR A 37 1.56 2.53 15.91
CA TYR A 37 0.82 3.44 15.05
C TYR A 37 1.67 3.99 13.90
N SER A 38 2.88 4.47 14.18
CA SER A 38 3.83 4.96 13.17
C SER A 38 4.16 3.88 12.13
N PHE A 39 4.45 2.65 12.55
CA PHE A 39 4.72 1.55 11.63
C PHE A 39 3.51 1.20 10.76
N ALA A 40 2.28 1.23 11.30
CA ALA A 40 1.08 0.98 10.52
C ALA A 40 0.88 2.05 9.41
N HIS A 41 1.17 3.30 9.74
CA HIS A 41 1.12 4.41 8.78
C HIS A 41 2.18 4.25 7.68
N GLU A 42 3.43 3.99 8.06
CA GLU A 42 4.54 3.78 7.12
C GLU A 42 4.30 2.60 6.18
N ARG A 43 3.78 1.47 6.70
CA ARG A 43 3.43 0.31 5.86
C ARG A 43 2.43 0.67 4.77
N THR A 44 1.46 1.53 5.08
CA THR A 44 0.47 2.00 4.10
C THR A 44 1.14 2.82 3.00
N LEU A 45 2.04 3.74 3.37
CA LEU A 45 2.80 4.54 2.42
C LEU A 45 3.73 3.67 1.55
N LEU A 46 4.48 2.76 2.16
CA LEU A 46 5.36 1.82 1.46
C LEU A 46 4.59 0.98 0.44
N ARG A 47 3.40 0.50 0.81
CA ARG A 47 2.55 -0.25 -0.12
C ARG A 47 2.09 0.61 -1.29
N ALA A 48 1.70 1.86 -1.05
CA ALA A 48 1.33 2.78 -2.13
C ALA A 48 2.52 3.08 -3.06
N CYS A 49 3.72 3.30 -2.50
CA CYS A 49 4.95 3.48 -3.26
C CYS A 49 5.32 2.24 -4.09
N TYR A 50 5.20 1.05 -3.50
CA TYR A 50 5.43 -0.22 -4.21
C TYR A 50 4.47 -0.37 -5.39
N CYS A 51 3.17 -0.19 -5.18
CA CYS A 51 2.17 -0.26 -6.25
C CYS A 51 2.46 0.77 -7.36
N LYS A 52 2.83 2.00 -6.97
CA LYS A 52 3.21 3.06 -7.92
C LYS A 52 4.43 2.66 -8.75
N ALA A 53 5.45 2.09 -8.12
CA ALA A 53 6.67 1.64 -8.80
C ALA A 53 6.38 0.49 -9.79
N VAL A 54 5.57 -0.49 -9.37
CA VAL A 54 5.15 -1.59 -10.26
C VAL A 54 4.36 -1.06 -11.46
N ALA A 55 3.38 -0.19 -11.23
CA ALA A 55 2.58 0.39 -12.32
C ALA A 55 3.44 1.22 -13.27
N MET A 56 4.38 2.00 -12.74
CA MET A 56 5.36 2.74 -13.53
C MET A 56 6.21 1.79 -14.40
N SER A 57 6.75 0.71 -13.83
CA SER A 57 7.55 -0.25 -14.59
C SER A 57 6.78 -0.94 -15.71
N ILE A 58 5.49 -1.21 -15.48
CA ILE A 58 4.60 -1.79 -16.50
C ILE A 58 4.35 -0.76 -17.60
N LEU A 59 3.99 0.47 -17.24
CA LEU A 59 3.74 1.54 -18.21
C LEU A 59 4.98 1.78 -19.08
N ASP A 60 6.16 1.84 -18.48
CA ASP A 60 7.41 2.06 -19.21
C ASP A 60 7.70 0.88 -20.16
N GLY A 61 7.52 -0.36 -19.74
CA GLY A 61 7.71 -1.55 -20.59
C GLY A 61 6.72 -1.64 -21.76
N GLU A 62 5.43 -1.42 -21.50
CA GLU A 62 4.39 -1.41 -22.54
C GLU A 62 4.58 -0.22 -23.50
N MET A 63 5.08 0.92 -23.00
CA MET A 63 5.37 2.07 -23.84
C MET A 63 6.51 1.81 -24.84
N GLU A 64 7.51 1.00 -24.49
CA GLU A 64 8.55 0.59 -25.45
C GLU A 64 7.98 -0.29 -26.57
N ILE A 65 7.02 -1.16 -26.26
CA ILE A 65 6.31 -1.95 -27.28
C ILE A 65 5.50 -1.04 -28.20
N LEU A 66 4.78 -0.07 -27.62
CA LEU A 66 4.04 0.92 -28.40
C LEU A 66 4.98 1.71 -29.31
N LYS A 67 6.10 2.23 -28.79
CA LYS A 67 7.14 2.94 -29.57
C LYS A 67 7.68 2.13 -30.74
N ALA A 68 7.82 0.81 -30.58
CA ALA A 68 8.28 -0.09 -31.64
C ALA A 68 7.29 -0.21 -32.83
N GLY A 69 6.11 0.41 -32.73
CA GLY A 69 5.15 0.55 -33.83
C GLY A 69 3.80 -0.08 -33.54
N GLU A 70 3.63 -0.75 -32.39
CA GLU A 70 2.34 -1.35 -32.03
C GLU A 70 1.23 -0.31 -31.87
N TRP A 71 1.55 0.97 -31.65
CA TRP A 71 0.54 2.02 -31.63
C TRP A 71 -0.34 2.07 -32.90
N ARG A 72 0.18 1.60 -34.04
CA ARG A 72 -0.53 1.58 -35.32
C ARG A 72 -1.72 0.62 -35.35
N SER A 73 -1.74 -0.39 -34.48
CA SER A 73 -2.82 -1.38 -34.41
C SER A 73 -4.06 -0.85 -33.67
N PHE A 74 -3.93 0.28 -32.98
CA PHE A 74 -5.02 0.90 -32.23
C PHE A 74 -5.66 2.02 -33.03
N PRO A 75 -7.00 2.13 -33.09
CA PRO A 75 -7.65 3.30 -33.66
C PRO A 75 -7.38 4.57 -32.84
N GLU A 76 -7.65 5.73 -33.43
CA GLU A 76 -7.62 7.00 -32.68
C GLU A 76 -8.74 7.05 -31.64
N GLY A 77 -8.43 7.67 -30.50
CA GLY A 77 -9.32 7.72 -29.34
C GLY A 77 -8.77 6.99 -28.12
N ALA A 78 -9.61 6.88 -27.09
CA ALA A 78 -9.28 6.23 -25.82
C ALA A 78 -9.93 4.85 -25.74
N HIS A 79 -9.13 3.84 -25.39
CA HIS A 79 -9.56 2.44 -25.31
C HIS A 79 -8.95 1.75 -24.10
N ASP A 80 -9.67 0.77 -23.55
CA ASP A 80 -9.10 -0.11 -22.52
C ASP A 80 -7.95 -0.92 -23.13
N TYR A 81 -6.83 -0.96 -22.43
CA TYR A 81 -5.59 -1.57 -22.88
C TYR A 81 -5.29 -2.84 -22.07
N THR A 82 -5.13 -3.96 -22.77
CA THR A 82 -4.75 -5.23 -22.13
C THR A 82 -3.23 -5.32 -22.04
N ILE A 83 -2.72 -5.23 -20.82
CA ILE A 83 -1.27 -5.34 -20.56
C ILE A 83 -0.80 -6.80 -20.61
N ARG A 84 0.46 -6.99 -20.99
CA ARG A 84 1.12 -8.30 -21.12
C ARG A 84 1.97 -8.64 -19.89
N ALA A 85 2.42 -7.62 -19.15
CA ALA A 85 3.32 -7.79 -18.03
C ALA A 85 2.75 -8.68 -16.91
N ALA A 86 3.45 -9.76 -16.57
CA ALA A 86 3.04 -10.68 -15.49
C ALA A 86 3.00 -10.02 -14.10
N SER A 87 3.70 -8.90 -13.92
CA SER A 87 3.68 -8.09 -12.69
C SER A 87 2.34 -7.37 -12.46
N ALA A 88 1.45 -7.34 -13.47
CA ALA A 88 0.06 -6.89 -13.36
C ALA A 88 -0.66 -7.46 -12.13
N LYS A 89 -0.40 -8.73 -11.81
CA LYS A 89 -1.02 -9.44 -10.67
C LYS A 89 -0.70 -8.82 -9.31
N ASN A 90 0.38 -8.03 -9.24
CA ASN A 90 0.80 -7.35 -8.02
C ASN A 90 0.15 -5.96 -7.87
N LEU A 91 -0.56 -5.49 -8.89
CA LEU A 91 -1.30 -4.24 -8.82
C LEU A 91 -2.66 -4.44 -8.15
N PRO A 92 -3.15 -3.41 -7.43
CA PRO A 92 -4.52 -3.37 -6.97
C PRO A 92 -5.49 -3.24 -8.16
N PRO A 93 -6.79 -3.52 -7.95
CA PRO A 93 -7.78 -3.37 -9.01
C PRO A 93 -7.75 -1.98 -9.66
N GLY A 94 -7.73 -1.95 -10.98
CA GLY A 94 -7.62 -0.77 -11.82
C GLY A 94 -7.64 -1.17 -13.29
N ARG A 95 -7.55 -0.18 -14.17
CA ARG A 95 -7.51 -0.40 -15.61
C ARG A 95 -6.41 0.42 -16.27
N PHE A 96 -5.89 -0.12 -17.36
CA PHE A 96 -5.01 0.62 -18.25
C PHE A 96 -5.82 1.19 -19.41
N VAL A 97 -5.58 2.45 -19.73
CA VAL A 97 -6.25 3.14 -20.84
C VAL A 97 -5.20 3.65 -21.80
N LEU A 98 -5.31 3.26 -23.06
CA LEU A 98 -4.49 3.77 -24.14
C LEU A 98 -5.29 4.83 -24.88
N THR A 99 -4.76 6.05 -24.96
CA THR A 99 -5.27 7.12 -25.81
C THR A 99 -4.31 7.34 -26.96
N ARG A 100 -4.77 7.15 -28.19
CA ARG A 100 -4.03 7.48 -29.40
C ARG A 100 -4.60 8.76 -30.01
N ASP A 101 -3.73 9.72 -30.25
CA ASP A 101 -3.95 10.88 -31.11
C ASP A 101 -3.11 10.71 -32.39
N THR A 102 -3.30 11.61 -33.34
CA THR A 102 -2.51 11.80 -34.55
C THR A 102 -1.01 11.96 -34.29
N LYS A 103 -0.61 12.61 -33.19
CA LYS A 103 0.79 12.97 -32.90
C LYS A 103 1.36 12.37 -31.62
N LEU A 104 0.53 11.75 -30.79
CA LEU A 104 0.95 11.22 -29.51
C LEU A 104 0.20 9.95 -29.15
N VAL A 105 0.86 9.12 -28.37
CA VAL A 105 0.26 7.99 -27.68
C VAL A 105 0.45 8.17 -26.20
N ARG A 106 -0.66 8.04 -25.47
CA ARG A 106 -0.72 8.16 -24.02
C ARG A 106 -1.21 6.86 -23.43
N LEU A 107 -0.45 6.28 -22.51
CA LEU A 107 -0.85 5.12 -21.73
C LEU A 107 -1.01 5.51 -20.27
N GLU A 108 -2.15 5.15 -19.69
CA GLU A 108 -2.56 5.58 -18.36
C GLU A 108 -2.93 4.39 -17.49
N TRP A 109 -2.53 4.42 -16.23
CA TRP A 109 -3.02 3.54 -15.18
C TRP A 109 -4.03 4.28 -14.30
N LEU A 110 -5.24 3.74 -14.21
CA LEU A 110 -6.36 4.27 -13.43
C LEU A 110 -6.71 3.29 -12.30
N PRO A 111 -6.20 3.48 -11.07
CA PRO A 111 -6.56 2.64 -9.93
C PRO A 111 -8.00 2.91 -9.48
N VAL A 112 -8.73 1.87 -9.08
CA VAL A 112 -10.09 2.02 -8.51
C VAL A 112 -10.07 2.76 -7.17
N ARG A 113 -9.00 2.57 -6.37
CA ARG A 113 -8.86 3.15 -5.04
C ARG A 113 -7.78 4.24 -5.02
N LYS A 114 -8.11 5.42 -4.48
CA LYS A 114 -7.21 6.59 -4.41
C LYS A 114 -5.87 6.33 -3.70
N HIS A 115 -5.81 5.45 -2.71
CA HIS A 115 -4.58 5.17 -1.94
C HIS A 115 -3.64 4.12 -2.57
N SER A 116 -3.80 3.83 -3.86
CA SER A 116 -3.11 2.72 -4.55
C SER A 116 -1.92 3.15 -5.42
N GLY A 117 -1.33 4.31 -5.13
CA GLY A 117 -0.22 4.85 -5.93
C GLY A 117 -0.60 5.96 -6.92
N GLY A 118 -1.89 6.30 -7.00
CA GLY A 118 -2.42 7.39 -7.83
C GLY A 118 -2.51 7.05 -9.32
N ASN A 119 -3.08 7.98 -10.09
CA ASN A 119 -3.11 7.87 -11.55
C ASN A 119 -1.69 8.07 -12.08
N LEU A 120 -1.27 7.22 -13.02
CA LEU A 120 0.03 7.34 -13.67
C LEU A 120 -0.17 7.42 -15.17
N THR A 121 0.56 8.35 -15.80
CA THR A 121 0.44 8.63 -17.22
C THR A 121 1.83 8.61 -17.84
N ARG A 122 1.91 8.03 -19.03
CA ARG A 122 3.08 8.06 -19.91
C ARG A 122 2.66 8.48 -21.30
N GLU A 123 3.44 9.36 -21.89
CA GLU A 123 3.18 9.90 -23.21
C GLU A 123 4.42 9.77 -24.09
N VAL A 124 4.19 9.48 -25.36
CA VAL A 124 5.21 9.41 -26.39
C VAL A 124 4.71 10.13 -27.63
N LYS A 125 5.58 10.96 -28.21
CA LYS A 125 5.33 11.57 -29.52
C LYS A 125 5.56 10.54 -30.61
N LEU A 126 4.63 10.50 -31.56
CA LEU A 126 4.74 9.68 -32.75
C LEU A 126 5.66 10.36 -33.77
N PRO A 127 6.43 9.58 -34.56
CA PRO A 127 7.27 10.12 -35.63
C PRO A 127 6.45 10.71 -36.78
#